data_AF-A0A257AXU6-F1
#
_entry.id   AF-A0A257AXU6-F1
#
_cell.length_a   1.000
_cell.length_b   1.000
_cell.length_c   1.000
_cell.angle_alpha   90.00
_cell.angle_beta   90.00
_cell.angle_gamma   90.00
#
_symmetry.space_group_name_H-M   'P 1'
#
loop_
_entity.id
_entity.type
_entity.pdbx_description
1 polymer ?
#
loop_
_entity_poly.entity_id
_entity_poly.type
_entity_poly.pdbx_seq_one_letter_code
_entity_poly.pdbx_strand_id
1 'polypeptide(L)'
;MRLCISVLSGSLSGQSYRLQEGVLLLGRGVDAGARFDPAVDSMVSSRHCLLQAEPDGFYVVDNQSTNGTYVNGRRIQRARLSHGDVIELGNPGVRISVALESPAPSPSPAAFAASRPVATPGGRTAMLKQTLGGVGMYDPERKGLAPEPDDSAIKKYIGAAVGLLVCLMLTLIVGLIMLSELGVLVAVIATAVAFVPAFFYMLPLLWLDRYDPEPAWALAASFVWGGLVAVVVSYILNSVFGAVAAGVGGEVVGTIVGAVISAPVVEEGSKGLGLILILLFLRREFDDIVDGIVYGGFIALGFATVENILYYGRSLLSGGLGALIVTFILRGILSPFAHVTFTAMTGIGCGIARESHSAAVRFLAPLGGYILAVALHMVWNGMAVLLGGSFLIGYALFEVPFFLLFIGFLIYVARRESRILKEMLSVEVARGLITPEQLAIVTSAIRRTLWPLQGNFAARSAFLKSVSKLGLSYWHVQRAMAAQSETRSLPQIPRLQ
;
A
#
# COMPACT_ATOMS: atom_id res chain seq x y z
N MET A 1 -18.00 -5.05 42.72
CA MET A 1 -17.29 -3.85 43.21
C MET A 1 -16.97 -2.97 42.02
N ARG A 2 -16.81 -1.66 42.22
CA ARG A 2 -16.36 -0.71 41.20
C ARG A 2 -15.17 0.06 41.72
N LEU A 3 -14.15 0.24 40.87
CA LEU A 3 -13.02 1.11 41.14
C LEU A 3 -13.40 2.53 40.70
N CYS A 4 -13.25 3.48 41.61
CA CYS A 4 -13.34 4.91 41.34
C CYS A 4 -11.96 5.51 41.62
N ILE A 5 -11.36 6.18 40.63
CA ILE A 5 -10.13 6.94 40.82
C ILE A 5 -10.44 8.43 40.70
N SER A 6 -9.80 9.27 41.54
CA SER A 6 -9.93 10.73 41.46
C SER A 6 -8.55 11.36 41.34
N VAL A 7 -8.36 12.19 40.32
CA VAL A 7 -7.10 12.84 40.05
C VAL A 7 -6.93 14.03 41.01
N LEU A 8 -5.85 14.02 41.79
CA LEU A 8 -5.57 15.01 42.83
C LEU A 8 -4.67 16.17 42.34
N SER A 9 -3.90 15.96 41.28
CA SER A 9 -2.97 16.96 40.72
C SER A 9 -2.78 16.77 39.21
N GLY A 10 -2.12 17.73 38.55
CA GLY A 10 -1.90 17.71 37.09
C GLY A 10 -3.08 18.27 36.29
N SER A 11 -3.04 18.12 34.97
CA SER A 11 -4.02 18.77 34.06
C SER A 11 -5.47 18.28 34.25
N LEU A 12 -5.64 17.10 34.83
CA LEU A 12 -6.95 16.48 35.09
C LEU A 12 -7.41 16.60 36.54
N SER A 13 -6.77 17.45 37.35
CA SER A 13 -7.11 17.63 38.77
C SER A 13 -8.62 17.85 38.98
N GLY A 14 -9.20 17.07 39.89
CA GLY A 14 -10.63 17.08 40.20
C GLY A 14 -11.50 16.16 39.33
N GLN A 15 -10.96 15.55 38.29
CA GLN A 15 -11.69 14.55 37.50
C GLN A 15 -11.66 13.18 38.14
N SER A 16 -12.74 12.40 37.92
CA SER A 16 -12.84 11.03 38.40
C SER A 16 -13.20 10.06 37.28
N TYR A 17 -12.61 8.86 37.34
CA TYR A 17 -12.87 7.78 36.38
C TYR A 17 -13.36 6.53 37.11
N ARG A 18 -14.25 5.79 36.45
CA ARG A 18 -14.84 4.56 37.01
C ARG A 18 -14.50 3.36 36.14
N LEU A 19 -14.10 2.27 36.77
CA LEU A 19 -13.80 0.99 36.13
C LEU A 19 -14.56 -0.12 36.86
N GLN A 20 -15.37 -0.87 36.10
CA GLN A 20 -16.08 -2.05 36.61
C GLN A 20 -15.51 -3.34 36.01
N GLU A 21 -15.26 -3.33 34.69
CA GLU A 21 -14.69 -4.44 33.92
C GLU A 21 -13.71 -3.87 32.88
N GLY A 22 -12.77 -4.70 32.41
CA GLY A 22 -11.83 -4.33 31.36
C GLY A 22 -10.64 -3.51 31.86
N VAL A 23 -10.13 -2.61 31.01
CA VAL A 23 -8.87 -1.90 31.21
C VAL A 23 -9.03 -0.41 30.94
N LEU A 24 -8.48 0.44 31.81
CA LEU A 24 -8.37 1.89 31.62
C LEU A 24 -6.89 2.30 31.51
N LEU A 25 -6.52 2.89 30.38
CA LEU A 25 -5.17 3.41 30.14
C LEU A 25 -5.04 4.85 30.64
N LEU A 26 -4.02 5.10 31.46
CA LEU A 26 -3.59 6.41 31.93
C LEU A 26 -2.33 6.82 31.16
N GLY A 27 -2.30 8.03 30.61
CA GLY A 27 -1.15 8.53 29.85
C GLY A 27 -1.45 9.83 29.13
N ARG A 28 -0.48 10.36 28.37
CA ARG A 28 -0.67 11.57 27.56
C ARG A 28 -1.01 11.30 26.08
N GLY A 29 -0.98 10.04 25.67
CA GLY A 29 -1.29 9.58 24.31
C GLY A 29 -2.76 9.77 23.94
N VAL A 30 -3.04 9.89 22.64
CA VAL A 30 -4.41 10.05 22.11
C VAL A 30 -5.30 8.84 22.33
N ASP A 31 -4.70 7.71 22.69
CA ASP A 31 -5.31 6.41 22.98
C ASP A 31 -5.57 6.18 24.48
N ALA A 32 -5.13 7.10 25.36
CA ALA A 32 -5.37 7.01 26.80
C ALA A 32 -6.82 7.37 27.15
N GLY A 33 -7.47 6.54 27.98
CA GLY A 33 -8.83 6.80 28.47
C GLY A 33 -8.88 7.92 29.52
N ALA A 34 -7.78 8.10 30.26
CA ALA A 34 -7.54 9.27 31.10
C ALA A 34 -6.28 9.97 30.57
N ARG A 35 -6.50 11.02 29.77
CA ARG A 35 -5.48 11.68 28.96
C ARG A 35 -4.96 12.95 29.60
N PHE A 36 -3.71 12.92 30.05
CA PHE A 36 -3.00 14.05 30.64
C PHE A 36 -2.44 15.00 29.56
N ASP A 37 -2.35 16.30 29.86
CA ASP A 37 -1.86 17.31 28.92
C ASP A 37 -0.33 17.19 28.78
N PRO A 38 0.22 16.93 27.58
CA PRO A 38 1.67 16.84 27.38
C PRO A 38 2.46 18.09 27.79
N ALA A 39 1.85 19.29 27.74
CA ALA A 39 2.52 20.55 28.08
C ALA A 39 2.64 20.75 29.59
N VAL A 40 1.72 20.17 30.38
CA VAL A 40 1.66 20.31 31.84
C VAL A 40 2.29 19.09 32.53
N ASP A 41 1.91 17.89 32.09
CA ASP A 41 2.23 16.63 32.74
C ASP A 41 3.37 15.89 32.03
N SER A 42 4.51 16.58 31.88
CA SER A 42 5.69 16.07 31.15
C SER A 42 6.28 14.78 31.75
N MET A 43 6.04 14.53 33.05
CA MET A 43 6.44 13.30 33.72
C MET A 43 5.59 12.07 33.33
N VAL A 44 4.45 12.28 32.67
CA VAL A 44 3.54 11.20 32.28
C VAL A 44 3.90 10.71 30.86
N SER A 45 4.30 9.44 30.73
CA SER A 45 4.50 8.81 29.40
C SER A 45 3.20 8.71 28.59
N SER A 46 3.32 8.59 27.25
CA SER A 46 2.16 8.50 26.34
C SER A 46 1.20 7.37 26.73
N ARG A 47 1.75 6.21 27.12
CA ARG A 47 1.01 5.08 27.68
C ARG A 47 1.67 4.70 29.01
N HIS A 48 1.30 5.37 30.10
CA HIS A 48 2.04 5.32 31.36
C HIS A 48 1.75 4.04 32.16
N CYS A 49 0.48 3.83 32.51
CA CYS A 49 0.06 2.64 33.26
C CYS A 49 -1.37 2.23 32.92
N LEU A 50 -1.71 1.00 33.24
CA LEU A 50 -3.03 0.41 33.01
C LEU A 50 -3.70 0.12 34.35
N LEU A 51 -4.97 0.49 34.48
CA LEU A 51 -5.85 -0.01 35.53
C LEU A 51 -6.64 -1.19 34.96
N GLN A 52 -6.57 -2.34 35.60
CA GLN A 52 -7.16 -3.59 35.13
C GLN A 52 -8.16 -4.11 36.16
N ALA A 53 -9.35 -4.46 35.70
CA ALA A 53 -10.33 -5.21 36.48
C ALA A 53 -10.14 -6.71 36.21
N GLU A 54 -9.80 -7.47 37.25
CA GLU A 54 -9.62 -8.91 37.22
C GLU A 54 -10.63 -9.59 38.17
N PRO A 55 -10.87 -10.91 38.06
CA PRO A 55 -11.88 -11.61 38.88
C PRO A 55 -11.68 -11.48 40.39
N ASP A 56 -10.44 -11.29 40.83
CA ASP A 56 -10.04 -11.20 42.24
C ASP A 56 -9.84 -9.74 42.73
N GLY A 57 -9.88 -8.73 41.85
CA GLY A 57 -9.76 -7.33 42.25
C GLY A 57 -9.30 -6.38 41.15
N PHE A 58 -8.86 -5.20 41.56
CA PHE A 58 -8.33 -4.19 40.65
C PHE A 58 -6.82 -4.06 40.80
N TYR A 59 -6.13 -3.90 39.67
CA TYR A 59 -4.68 -3.81 39.62
C TYR A 59 -4.24 -2.56 38.86
N VAL A 60 -3.13 -1.96 39.29
CA VAL A 60 -2.35 -1.02 38.48
C VAL A 60 -1.11 -1.72 37.94
N VAL A 61 -0.84 -1.55 36.65
CA VAL A 61 0.31 -2.15 35.95
C VAL A 61 1.07 -1.04 35.24
N ASP A 62 2.35 -0.87 35.56
CA ASP A 62 3.23 0.05 34.85
C ASP A 62 3.44 -0.45 33.42
N ASN A 63 3.25 0.43 32.43
CA ASN A 63 3.35 0.08 31.03
C ASN A 63 4.71 0.51 30.45
N GLN A 64 5.79 0.12 31.14
CA GLN A 64 7.17 0.51 30.83
C GLN A 64 7.33 2.04 30.75
N SER A 65 6.76 2.74 31.74
CA SER A 65 6.81 4.19 31.77
C SER A 65 8.23 4.71 32.01
N THR A 66 8.54 5.88 31.47
CA THR A 66 9.87 6.49 31.58
C THR A 66 10.23 6.82 33.03
N ASN A 67 9.25 7.31 33.80
CA ASN A 67 9.46 7.83 35.16
C ASN A 67 8.95 6.90 36.26
N GLY A 68 8.33 5.77 35.87
CA GLY A 68 7.78 4.78 36.78
C GLY A 68 6.41 5.15 37.36
N THR A 69 5.63 4.11 37.66
CA THR A 69 4.38 4.20 38.44
C THR A 69 4.66 3.88 39.91
N TYR A 70 4.06 4.65 40.82
CA TYR A 70 4.20 4.47 42.26
C TYR A 70 2.83 4.27 42.91
N VAL A 71 2.76 3.45 43.95
CA VAL A 71 1.59 3.32 44.82
C VAL A 71 2.03 3.57 46.26
N ASN A 72 1.42 4.55 46.92
CA ASN A 72 1.78 4.97 48.29
C ASN A 72 3.29 5.24 48.44
N GLY A 73 3.90 5.88 47.43
CA GLY A 73 5.33 6.25 47.40
C GLY A 73 6.29 5.11 47.03
N ARG A 74 5.81 3.87 46.85
CA ARG A 74 6.66 2.73 46.41
C ARG A 74 6.52 2.52 44.92
N ARG A 75 7.64 2.41 44.20
CA ARG A 75 7.65 2.10 42.76
C ARG A 75 7.15 0.67 42.54
N ILE A 76 6.27 0.48 41.57
CA ILE A 76 5.68 -0.83 41.25
C ILE A 76 5.87 -1.16 39.77
N GLN A 77 5.84 -2.45 39.45
CA GLN A 77 5.56 -2.93 38.09
C GLN A 77 4.10 -3.37 37.97
N ARG A 78 3.58 -4.00 39.03
CA ARG A 78 2.17 -4.37 39.18
C ARG A 78 1.83 -4.36 40.68
N ALA A 79 0.66 -3.83 41.03
CA ALA A 79 0.16 -3.83 42.40
C ALA A 79 -1.36 -3.93 42.43
N ARG A 80 -1.88 -4.68 43.41
CA ARG A 80 -3.32 -4.72 43.70
C ARG A 80 -3.71 -3.44 44.42
N LEU A 81 -4.80 -2.83 43.97
CA LEU A 81 -5.31 -1.57 44.52
C LEU A 81 -6.31 -1.83 45.65
N SER A 82 -6.13 -1.08 46.74
CA SER A 82 -7.03 -1.05 47.89
C SER A 82 -7.70 0.32 48.01
N HIS A 83 -8.85 0.35 48.70
CA HIS A 83 -9.52 1.62 49.00
C HIS A 83 -8.58 2.52 49.82
N GLY A 84 -8.42 3.77 49.40
CA GLY A 84 -7.54 4.76 50.03
C GLY A 84 -6.13 4.86 49.44
N ASP A 85 -5.75 3.97 48.52
CA ASP A 85 -4.42 4.03 47.89
C ASP A 85 -4.24 5.31 47.05
N VAL A 86 -2.99 5.78 46.96
CA VAL A 86 -2.59 6.89 46.08
C VAL A 86 -1.61 6.38 45.03
N ILE A 87 -1.99 6.51 43.76
CA ILE A 87 -1.14 6.24 42.60
C ILE A 87 -0.43 7.54 42.22
N GLU A 88 0.87 7.46 41.90
CA GLU A 88 1.65 8.57 41.38
C GLU A 88 2.30 8.19 40.03
N LEU A 89 2.11 9.04 39.01
CA LEU A 89 2.65 8.87 37.65
C LEU A 89 3.94 9.69 37.49
N GLY A 90 5.09 9.06 37.64
CA GLY A 90 6.37 9.73 37.91
C GLY A 90 6.50 10.18 39.38
N ASN A 91 7.70 10.57 39.80
CA ASN A 91 7.95 11.06 41.17
C ASN A 91 9.01 12.19 41.16
N PRO A 92 8.65 13.44 41.53
CA PRO A 92 7.29 13.90 41.81
C PRO A 92 6.44 13.92 40.53
N GLY A 93 5.20 13.46 40.61
CA GLY A 93 4.32 13.29 39.46
C GLY A 93 2.84 13.56 39.72
N VAL A 94 1.98 13.14 38.79
CA VAL A 94 0.53 13.27 38.93
C VAL A 94 0.01 12.30 39.98
N ARG A 95 -0.74 12.79 40.98
CA ARG A 95 -1.32 11.99 42.06
C ARG A 95 -2.78 11.67 41.82
N ILE A 96 -3.18 10.44 42.13
CA ILE A 96 -4.51 9.91 41.90
C ILE A 96 -4.93 9.10 43.13
N SER A 97 -6.06 9.43 43.76
CA SER A 97 -6.63 8.64 44.86
C SER A 97 -7.53 7.53 44.35
N VAL A 98 -7.56 6.42 45.10
CA VAL A 98 -8.31 5.21 44.79
C VAL A 98 -9.44 5.03 45.81
N ALA A 99 -10.65 4.80 45.33
CA ALA A 99 -11.80 4.40 46.14
C ALA A 99 -12.46 3.17 45.53
N LEU A 100 -12.60 2.09 46.32
CA LEU A 100 -13.41 0.94 45.95
C LEU A 100 -14.83 1.12 46.49
N GLU A 101 -15.81 1.10 45.59
CA GLU A 101 -17.24 1.20 45.92
C GLU A 101 -17.91 -0.18 45.79
N SER A 102 -18.67 -0.58 46.81
CA SER A 102 -19.62 -1.69 46.68
C SER A 102 -20.86 -1.20 45.91
N PRO A 103 -21.44 -2.00 45.00
CA PRO A 103 -22.69 -1.63 44.36
C PRO A 103 -23.75 -1.46 45.45
N ALA A 104 -24.41 -0.30 45.49
CA ALA A 104 -25.63 -0.13 46.28
C ALA A 104 -26.69 -1.13 45.79
N PRO A 105 -27.56 -1.67 46.68
CA PRO A 105 -28.68 -2.48 46.24
C PRO A 105 -29.58 -1.66 45.30
N SER A 106 -29.78 -2.16 44.08
CA SER A 106 -30.68 -1.56 43.09
C SER A 106 -32.12 -1.51 43.63
N PRO A 107 -32.88 -0.43 43.39
CA PRO A 107 -34.31 -0.42 43.71
C PRO A 107 -35.05 -1.47 42.88
N SER A 108 -36.05 -2.09 43.52
CA SER A 108 -36.93 -3.13 43.00
C SER A 108 -37.62 -2.75 41.67
N PRO A 109 -37.82 -3.68 40.73
CA PRO A 109 -38.50 -3.42 39.46
C PRO A 109 -40.02 -3.40 39.66
N ALA A 110 -40.54 -2.29 40.19
CA ALA A 110 -41.98 -2.05 40.29
C ALA A 110 -42.31 -0.60 39.95
N ALA A 111 -42.04 -0.18 38.71
CA ALA A 111 -42.72 0.92 38.03
C ALA A 111 -42.11 1.15 36.63
N PHE A 112 -42.45 0.29 35.67
CA PHE A 112 -42.38 0.68 34.25
C PHE A 112 -43.72 0.32 33.61
N ALA A 113 -44.75 1.06 34.01
CA ALA A 113 -45.98 1.19 33.25
C ALA A 113 -46.04 2.64 32.72
N ALA A 114 -46.24 2.72 31.40
CA ALA A 114 -46.69 3.90 30.66
C ALA A 114 -45.79 5.16 30.66
N SER A 115 -44.90 5.25 29.66
CA SER A 115 -44.93 6.34 28.68
C SER A 115 -43.84 6.14 27.62
N ARG A 116 -44.26 5.86 26.38
CA ARG A 116 -43.41 6.04 25.20
C ARG A 116 -43.58 7.49 24.72
N PRO A 117 -42.53 8.30 24.60
CA PRO A 117 -42.62 9.53 23.81
C PRO A 117 -42.55 9.16 22.32
N VAL A 118 -43.49 9.72 21.56
CA VAL A 118 -43.46 9.75 20.09
C VAL A 118 -42.23 10.53 19.65
N ALA A 119 -41.38 9.93 18.82
CA ALA A 119 -40.18 10.57 18.28
C ALA A 119 -40.55 11.57 17.18
N THR A 120 -40.36 12.86 17.42
CA THR A 120 -40.37 13.90 16.37
C THR A 120 -39.03 13.94 15.62
N PRO A 121 -39.03 14.28 14.33
CA PRO A 121 -37.82 14.35 13.51
C PRO A 121 -37.01 15.61 13.88
N GLY A 122 -36.20 15.47 14.91
CA GLY A 122 -35.32 16.51 15.45
C GLY A 122 -34.54 16.05 16.69
N GLY A 123 -35.10 15.09 17.44
CA GLY A 123 -34.50 14.58 18.68
C GLY A 123 -33.21 13.77 18.49
N ARG A 124 -33.05 13.06 17.36
CA ARG A 124 -31.84 12.24 17.11
C ARG A 124 -30.56 13.08 17.01
N THR A 125 -30.64 14.28 16.42
CA THR A 125 -29.49 15.17 16.23
C THR A 125 -29.09 15.86 17.53
N ALA A 126 -30.07 16.23 18.36
CA ALA A 126 -29.82 16.78 19.69
C ALA A 126 -29.20 15.74 20.63
N MET A 127 -29.74 14.51 20.60
CA MET A 127 -29.21 13.39 21.38
C MET A 127 -27.79 13.03 20.95
N LEU A 128 -27.50 12.99 19.64
CA LEU A 128 -26.14 12.72 19.14
C LEU A 128 -25.14 13.80 19.57
N LYS A 129 -25.50 15.08 19.48
CA LYS A 129 -24.64 16.20 19.92
C LYS A 129 -24.40 16.18 21.42
N GLN A 130 -25.40 15.82 22.21
CA GLN A 130 -25.30 15.71 23.66
C GLN A 130 -24.45 14.50 24.08
N THR A 131 -24.57 13.36 23.37
CA THR A 131 -23.69 12.22 23.57
C THR A 131 -22.26 12.56 23.19
N LEU A 132 -22.04 13.20 22.03
CA LEU A 132 -20.69 13.61 21.58
C LEU A 132 -20.07 14.66 22.53
N GLY A 133 -20.85 15.57 23.10
CA GLY A 133 -20.36 16.53 24.10
C GLY A 133 -20.03 15.89 25.44
N GLY A 134 -20.80 14.89 25.87
CA GLY A 134 -20.50 14.08 27.06
C GLY A 134 -19.23 13.22 26.93
N VAL A 135 -18.79 12.92 25.70
CA VAL A 135 -17.53 12.21 25.41
C VAL A 135 -16.40 13.18 24.98
N GLY A 136 -16.61 14.49 25.12
CA GLY A 136 -15.60 15.51 24.76
C GLY A 136 -15.30 15.62 23.26
N MET A 137 -16.12 15.01 22.39
CA MET A 137 -16.00 15.11 20.93
C MET A 137 -16.77 16.29 20.32
N TYR A 138 -17.63 16.96 21.10
CA TYR A 138 -18.39 18.13 20.66
C TYR A 138 -18.47 19.18 21.77
N ASP A 139 -17.72 20.27 21.61
CA ASP A 139 -17.80 21.43 22.50
C ASP A 139 -18.64 22.53 21.80
N PRO A 140 -19.86 22.81 22.28
CA PRO A 140 -20.73 23.82 21.68
C PRO A 140 -20.23 25.26 21.89
N GLU A 141 -19.30 25.48 22.83
CA GLU A 141 -18.70 26.80 23.12
C GLU A 141 -17.37 27.02 22.40
N ARG A 142 -16.85 26.03 21.67
CA ARG A 142 -15.65 26.13 20.83
C ARG A 142 -15.89 26.92 19.54
N LYS A 143 -16.53 28.09 19.64
CA LYS A 143 -16.48 29.12 18.61
C LYS A 143 -15.20 29.91 18.80
N GLY A 144 -14.26 29.76 17.87
CA GLY A 144 -13.30 30.84 17.59
C GLY A 144 -11.82 30.60 17.90
N LEU A 145 -11.34 29.38 18.06
CA LEU A 145 -9.89 29.12 17.91
C LEU A 145 -9.65 28.71 16.46
N ALA A 146 -9.03 29.60 15.69
CA ALA A 146 -8.53 29.28 14.36
C ALA A 146 -7.66 28.01 14.48
N PRO A 147 -7.85 26.99 13.62
CA PRO A 147 -6.96 25.83 13.64
C PRO A 147 -5.52 26.32 13.44
N GLU A 148 -4.60 25.87 14.29
CA GLU A 148 -3.18 26.08 14.01
C GLU A 148 -2.87 25.55 12.60
N PRO A 149 -2.07 26.26 11.80
CA PRO A 149 -1.76 25.82 10.45
C PRO A 149 -1.11 24.44 10.50
N ASP A 150 -1.76 23.45 9.87
CA ASP A 150 -1.23 22.10 9.75
C ASP A 150 -0.05 22.10 8.77
N ASP A 151 1.15 22.33 9.31
CA ASP A 151 2.42 22.27 8.57
C ASP A 151 2.60 20.94 7.81
N SER A 152 1.93 19.86 8.24
CA SER A 152 1.96 18.57 7.54
C SER A 152 1.13 18.58 6.26
N ALA A 153 0.01 19.30 6.24
CA ALA A 153 -0.77 19.53 5.05
C ALA A 153 0.00 20.41 4.05
N ILE A 154 0.63 21.49 4.54
CA ILE A 154 1.44 22.38 3.70
C ILE A 154 2.59 21.60 3.03
N LYS A 155 3.33 20.77 3.77
CA LYS A 155 4.40 19.92 3.21
C LYS A 155 3.88 18.94 2.16
N LYS A 156 2.70 18.35 2.34
CA LYS A 156 2.07 17.46 1.35
C LYS A 156 1.72 18.22 0.07
N TYR A 157 1.13 19.41 0.18
CA TYR A 157 0.80 20.23 -0.98
C TYR A 157 2.04 20.71 -1.73
N ILE A 158 3.10 21.13 -1.01
CA ILE A 158 4.39 21.48 -1.63
C ILE A 158 4.98 20.27 -2.35
N GLY A 159 5.01 19.10 -1.71
CA GLY A 159 5.50 17.87 -2.34
C GLY A 159 4.71 17.49 -3.60
N ALA A 160 3.38 17.58 -3.55
CA ALA A 160 2.52 17.33 -4.70
C ALA A 160 2.75 18.36 -5.83
N ALA A 161 2.91 19.64 -5.49
CA ALA A 161 3.18 20.69 -6.47
C ALA A 161 4.54 20.53 -7.15
N VAL A 162 5.59 20.20 -6.38
CA VAL A 162 6.93 19.89 -6.91
C VAL A 162 6.87 18.65 -7.80
N GLY A 163 6.19 17.58 -7.37
CA GLY A 163 6.00 16.37 -8.16
C GLY A 163 5.29 16.66 -9.49
N LEU A 164 4.21 17.45 -9.45
CA LEU A 164 3.49 17.87 -10.67
C LEU A 164 4.38 18.70 -11.60
N LEU A 165 5.13 19.66 -11.06
CA LEU A 165 6.05 20.49 -11.84
C LEU A 165 7.12 19.64 -12.54
N VAL A 166 7.72 18.67 -11.83
CA VAL A 166 8.70 17.74 -12.39
C VAL A 166 8.07 16.90 -13.50
N CYS A 167 6.87 16.36 -13.28
CA CYS A 167 6.14 15.60 -14.30
C CYS A 167 5.87 16.44 -15.55
N LEU A 168 5.40 17.69 -15.38
CA LEU A 168 5.15 18.61 -16.51
C LEU A 168 6.44 18.93 -17.26
N MET A 169 7.53 19.20 -16.55
CA MET A 169 8.85 19.46 -17.15
C MET A 169 9.36 18.25 -17.94
N LEU A 170 9.27 17.04 -17.39
CA LEU A 170 9.68 15.82 -18.09
C LEU A 170 8.78 15.53 -19.29
N THR A 171 7.48 15.79 -19.18
CA THR A 171 6.54 15.65 -20.30
C THR A 171 6.90 16.61 -21.43
N LEU A 172 7.26 17.86 -21.09
CA LEU A 172 7.74 18.83 -22.06
C LEU A 172 9.05 18.37 -22.72
N ILE A 173 10.02 17.90 -21.94
CA ILE A 173 11.30 17.39 -22.46
C ILE A 173 11.06 16.23 -23.44
N VAL A 174 10.30 15.21 -23.02
CA VAL A 174 9.96 14.06 -23.87
C VAL A 174 9.23 14.52 -25.12
N GLY A 175 8.23 15.40 -24.97
CA GLY A 175 7.48 15.96 -26.09
C GLY A 175 8.38 16.69 -27.09
N LEU A 176 9.31 17.53 -26.61
CA LEU A 176 10.26 18.24 -27.46
C LEU A 176 11.19 17.29 -28.21
N ILE A 177 11.68 16.22 -27.55
CA ILE A 177 12.49 15.18 -28.20
C ILE A 177 11.69 14.50 -29.31
N MET A 178 10.44 14.09 -29.05
CA MET A 178 9.59 13.45 -30.07
C MET A 178 9.32 14.38 -31.25
N LEU A 179 9.06 15.66 -30.97
CA LEU A 179 8.79 16.67 -32.00
C LEU A 179 10.03 16.98 -32.84
N SER A 180 11.22 17.04 -32.24
CA SER A 180 12.47 17.28 -32.98
C SER A 180 12.87 16.11 -33.87
N GLU A 181 12.58 14.88 -33.43
CA GLU A 181 12.94 13.65 -34.16
C GLU A 181 11.93 13.33 -35.28
N LEU A 182 10.64 13.58 -35.06
CA LEU A 182 9.57 13.08 -35.93
C LEU A 182 8.82 14.18 -36.68
N GLY A 183 8.84 15.41 -36.17
CA GLY A 183 7.91 16.46 -36.57
C GLY A 183 6.50 16.27 -35.98
N VAL A 184 5.70 17.33 -36.02
CA VAL A 184 4.41 17.41 -35.30
C VAL A 184 3.43 16.31 -35.70
N LEU A 185 3.15 16.16 -37.01
CA LEU A 185 2.13 15.23 -37.49
C LEU A 185 2.48 13.77 -37.18
N VAL A 186 3.71 13.37 -37.46
CA VAL A 186 4.19 11.98 -37.23
C VAL A 186 4.24 11.68 -35.74
N ALA A 187 4.72 12.61 -34.91
CA ALA A 187 4.74 12.44 -33.46
C ALA A 187 3.34 12.20 -32.89
N VAL A 188 2.33 12.96 -33.34
CA VAL A 188 0.94 12.78 -32.90
C VAL A 188 0.38 11.42 -33.31
N ILE A 189 0.59 11.01 -34.57
CA ILE A 189 0.14 9.69 -35.07
C ILE A 189 0.82 8.56 -34.29
N ALA A 190 2.15 8.62 -34.18
CA ALA A 190 2.93 7.59 -33.50
C ALA A 190 2.55 7.48 -32.00
N THR A 191 2.28 8.62 -31.35
CA THR A 191 1.77 8.65 -29.97
C THR A 191 0.43 7.93 -29.86
N ALA A 192 -0.55 8.29 -30.70
CA ALA A 192 -1.86 7.66 -30.68
C ALA A 192 -1.77 6.13 -30.89
N VAL A 193 -0.93 5.69 -31.83
CA VAL A 193 -0.70 4.26 -32.11
C VAL A 193 0.00 3.57 -30.93
N ALA A 194 0.96 4.21 -30.26
CA ALA A 194 1.69 3.64 -29.13
C ALA A 194 0.82 3.36 -27.90
N PHE A 195 -0.21 4.17 -27.66
CA PHE A 195 -1.14 3.96 -26.55
C PHE A 195 -2.11 2.78 -26.77
N VAL A 196 -2.33 2.33 -28.01
CA VAL A 196 -3.26 1.22 -28.29
C VAL A 196 -2.78 -0.09 -27.65
N PRO A 197 -1.56 -0.60 -27.94
CA PRO A 197 -0.93 -1.69 -27.21
C PRO A 197 -0.98 -1.48 -25.70
N ALA A 198 -0.54 -0.31 -25.24
CA ALA A 198 -0.44 -0.01 -23.81
C ALA A 198 -1.77 -0.24 -23.08
N PHE A 199 -2.88 0.27 -23.62
CA PHE A 199 -4.20 0.06 -23.04
C PHE A 199 -4.56 -1.43 -22.88
N PHE A 200 -4.36 -2.24 -23.92
CA PHE A 200 -4.72 -3.67 -23.87
C PHE A 200 -3.82 -4.46 -22.90
N TYR A 201 -2.54 -4.09 -22.77
CA TYR A 201 -1.62 -4.80 -21.88
C TYR A 201 -1.72 -4.39 -20.41
N MET A 202 -2.34 -3.25 -20.10
CA MET A 202 -2.75 -2.95 -18.72
C MET A 202 -3.80 -3.93 -18.19
N LEU A 203 -4.72 -4.38 -19.04
CA LEU A 203 -5.85 -5.22 -18.64
C LEU A 203 -5.44 -6.53 -17.95
N PRO A 204 -4.53 -7.36 -18.49
CA PRO A 204 -4.10 -8.58 -17.81
C PRO A 204 -3.35 -8.32 -16.50
N LEU A 205 -2.61 -7.21 -16.37
CA LEU A 205 -1.94 -6.82 -15.12
C LEU A 205 -2.96 -6.44 -14.04
N LEU A 206 -3.93 -5.59 -14.38
CA LEU A 206 -5.05 -5.25 -13.49
C LEU A 206 -5.89 -6.48 -13.14
N TRP A 207 -6.03 -7.41 -14.09
CA TRP A 207 -6.75 -8.65 -13.85
C TRP A 207 -5.97 -9.58 -12.92
N LEU A 208 -4.64 -9.66 -13.04
CA LEU A 208 -3.79 -10.46 -12.15
C LEU A 208 -4.05 -10.07 -10.69
N ASP A 209 -4.05 -8.77 -10.43
CA ASP A 209 -4.26 -8.10 -9.14
C ASP A 209 -5.73 -8.00 -8.68
N ARG A 210 -6.59 -8.92 -9.11
CA ARG A 210 -8.05 -8.84 -8.84
C ARG A 210 -8.40 -8.94 -7.36
N TYR A 211 -7.54 -9.54 -6.54
CA TYR A 211 -7.85 -9.93 -5.16
C TYR A 211 -7.48 -8.83 -4.15
N ASP A 212 -6.40 -8.10 -4.40
CA ASP A 212 -6.03 -6.90 -3.63
C ASP A 212 -5.65 -5.70 -4.51
N PRO A 213 -6.62 -5.12 -5.25
CA PRO A 213 -6.31 -4.14 -6.28
C PRO A 213 -5.53 -2.93 -5.74
N GLU A 214 -4.37 -2.69 -6.33
CA GLU A 214 -3.50 -1.57 -6.02
C GLU A 214 -4.18 -0.21 -6.29
N PRO A 215 -3.82 0.84 -5.53
CA PRO A 215 -4.44 2.12 -5.70
C PRO A 215 -4.07 2.72 -7.07
N ALA A 216 -5.10 3.15 -7.81
CA ALA A 216 -4.94 3.65 -9.19
C ALA A 216 -3.90 4.78 -9.34
N TRP A 217 -3.72 5.61 -8.32
CA TRP A 217 -2.71 6.68 -8.35
C TRP A 217 -1.27 6.13 -8.32
N ALA A 218 -1.03 5.02 -7.62
CA ALA A 218 0.30 4.40 -7.54
C ALA A 218 0.63 3.68 -8.85
N LEU A 219 -0.36 3.01 -9.46
CA LEU A 219 -0.24 2.46 -10.81
C LEU A 219 0.01 3.54 -11.86
N ALA A 220 -0.70 4.68 -11.77
CA ALA A 220 -0.47 5.82 -12.65
C ALA A 220 0.93 6.43 -12.44
N ALA A 221 1.38 6.59 -11.19
CA ALA A 221 2.73 7.06 -10.87
C ALA A 221 3.81 6.11 -11.42
N SER A 222 3.56 4.81 -11.37
CA SER A 222 4.44 3.76 -11.92
C SER A 222 4.55 3.87 -13.45
N PHE A 223 3.42 4.01 -14.14
CA PHE A 223 3.40 4.24 -15.58
C PHE A 223 4.13 5.54 -15.95
N VAL A 224 3.89 6.62 -15.21
CA VAL A 224 4.55 7.92 -15.41
C VAL A 224 6.05 7.83 -15.15
N TRP A 225 6.49 7.10 -14.12
CA TRP A 225 7.91 6.86 -13.87
C TRP A 225 8.56 6.19 -15.09
N GLY A 226 7.94 5.14 -15.61
CA GLY A 226 8.38 4.44 -16.80
C GLY A 226 8.49 5.35 -18.02
N GLY A 227 7.41 6.05 -18.35
CA GLY A 227 7.32 6.85 -19.58
C GLY A 227 8.11 8.16 -19.54
N LEU A 228 8.36 8.72 -18.35
CA LEU A 228 9.05 10.01 -18.22
C LEU A 228 10.45 9.86 -17.64
N VAL A 229 10.56 9.39 -16.39
CA VAL A 229 11.85 9.36 -15.67
C VAL A 229 12.78 8.33 -16.29
N ALA A 230 12.32 7.08 -16.42
CA ALA A 230 13.15 5.99 -16.92
C ALA A 230 13.58 6.23 -18.37
N VAL A 231 12.69 6.75 -19.23
CA VAL A 231 13.02 7.11 -20.62
C VAL A 231 14.07 8.21 -20.68
N VAL A 232 13.90 9.32 -19.96
CA VAL A 232 14.85 10.45 -20.02
C VAL A 232 16.21 10.04 -19.48
N VAL A 233 16.25 9.33 -18.35
CA VAL A 233 17.50 8.81 -17.77
C VAL A 233 18.18 7.85 -18.76
N SER A 234 17.42 6.94 -19.36
CA SER A 234 17.97 5.97 -20.30
C SER A 234 18.48 6.62 -21.58
N TYR A 235 17.74 7.59 -22.12
CA TYR A 235 18.15 8.37 -23.28
C TYR A 235 19.51 9.05 -23.04
N ILE A 236 19.65 9.79 -21.93
CA ILE A 236 20.89 10.50 -21.60
C ILE A 236 22.06 9.52 -21.44
N LEU A 237 21.89 8.48 -20.62
CA LEU A 237 22.96 7.54 -20.33
C LEU A 237 23.36 6.71 -21.57
N ASN A 238 22.39 6.24 -22.36
CA ASN A 238 22.65 5.49 -23.59
C ASN A 238 23.37 6.35 -24.63
N SER A 239 23.05 7.65 -24.74
CA SER A 239 23.78 8.57 -25.62
C SER A 239 25.24 8.73 -25.20
N VAL A 240 25.51 8.88 -23.90
CA VAL A 240 26.88 9.02 -23.37
C VAL A 240 27.67 7.73 -23.58
N PHE A 241 27.12 6.57 -23.17
CA PHE A 241 27.81 5.30 -23.32
C PHE A 241 28.02 4.89 -24.78
N GLY A 242 27.03 5.15 -25.65
CA GLY A 242 27.14 4.92 -27.08
C GLY A 242 28.26 5.74 -27.72
N ALA A 243 28.37 7.02 -27.37
CA ALA A 243 29.43 7.90 -27.87
C ALA A 243 30.83 7.45 -27.42
N VAL A 244 30.98 7.05 -26.16
CA VAL A 244 32.24 6.52 -25.63
C VAL A 244 32.61 5.21 -26.30
N ALA A 245 31.68 4.27 -26.44
CA ALA A 245 31.92 2.98 -27.08
C ALA A 245 32.31 3.14 -28.56
N ALA A 246 31.65 4.04 -29.29
CA ALA A 246 32.00 4.36 -30.67
C ALA A 246 33.42 4.95 -30.77
N GLY A 247 33.82 5.81 -29.83
CA GLY A 247 35.17 6.39 -29.80
C GLY A 247 36.30 5.38 -29.52
N VAL A 248 36.01 4.28 -28.81
CA VAL A 248 37.00 3.25 -28.45
C VAL A 248 37.04 2.09 -29.44
N GLY A 249 35.87 1.63 -29.90
CA GLY A 249 35.73 0.40 -30.70
C GLY A 249 35.30 0.62 -32.16
N GLY A 250 35.09 1.86 -32.60
CA GLY A 250 34.50 2.18 -33.90
C GLY A 250 32.97 2.06 -33.90
N GLU A 251 32.33 2.53 -34.98
CA GLU A 251 30.87 2.67 -35.04
C GLU A 251 30.11 1.36 -34.87
N VAL A 252 30.57 0.27 -35.49
CA VAL A 252 29.91 -1.05 -35.41
C VAL A 252 29.94 -1.60 -33.98
N VAL A 253 31.08 -1.51 -33.30
CA VAL A 253 31.20 -1.93 -31.89
C VAL A 253 30.37 -1.02 -31.01
N GLY A 254 30.38 0.29 -31.27
CA GLY A 254 29.53 1.26 -30.60
C GLY A 254 28.04 0.91 -30.68
N THR A 255 27.56 0.54 -31.88
CA THR A 255 26.16 0.12 -32.08
C THR A 255 25.83 -1.16 -31.32
N ILE A 256 26.68 -2.20 -31.41
CA ILE A 256 26.41 -3.48 -30.73
C ILE A 256 26.47 -3.32 -29.21
N VAL A 257 27.53 -2.71 -28.68
CA VAL A 257 27.66 -2.50 -27.23
C VAL A 257 26.56 -1.57 -26.71
N GLY A 258 26.25 -0.51 -27.45
CA GLY A 258 25.18 0.43 -27.10
C GLY A 258 23.81 -0.26 -27.04
N ALA A 259 23.41 -0.94 -28.12
CA ALA A 259 22.07 -1.52 -28.23
C ALA A 259 21.90 -2.84 -27.47
N VAL A 260 22.91 -3.71 -27.46
CA VAL A 260 22.79 -5.07 -26.88
C VAL A 260 23.21 -5.12 -25.42
N ILE A 261 24.10 -4.23 -24.96
CA ILE A 261 24.64 -4.28 -23.59
C ILE A 261 24.20 -3.07 -22.76
N SER A 262 24.60 -1.88 -23.18
CA SER A 262 24.37 -0.65 -22.42
C SER A 262 22.89 -0.39 -22.23
N ALA A 263 22.10 -0.43 -23.32
CA ALA A 263 20.68 -0.15 -23.28
C ALA A 263 19.93 -1.07 -22.29
N PRO A 264 20.03 -2.42 -22.37
CA PRO A 264 19.40 -3.29 -21.37
C PRO A 264 19.78 -2.98 -19.92
N VAL A 265 21.07 -2.75 -19.63
CA VAL A 265 21.55 -2.45 -18.27
C VAL A 265 20.94 -1.17 -17.72
N VAL A 266 20.99 -0.11 -18.53
CA VAL A 266 20.53 1.23 -18.16
C VAL A 266 19.00 1.30 -18.09
N GLU A 267 18.31 0.71 -19.05
CA GLU A 267 16.85 0.74 -19.13
C GLU A 267 16.21 -0.08 -18.03
N GLU A 268 16.65 -1.32 -17.81
CA GLU A 268 16.14 -2.12 -16.70
C GLU A 268 16.57 -1.53 -15.35
N GLY A 269 17.72 -0.85 -15.28
CA GLY A 269 18.19 -0.18 -14.06
C GLY A 269 17.30 1.02 -13.71
N SER A 270 16.98 1.87 -14.68
CA SER A 270 16.13 3.05 -14.48
C SER A 270 14.67 2.69 -14.19
N LYS A 271 14.13 1.65 -14.84
CA LYS A 271 12.81 1.07 -14.51
C LYS A 271 12.82 0.45 -13.12
N GLY A 272 13.82 -0.39 -12.84
CA GLY A 272 13.99 -1.07 -11.55
C GLY A 272 14.13 -0.10 -10.38
N LEU A 273 14.78 1.05 -10.59
CA LEU A 273 14.85 2.10 -9.56
C LEU A 273 13.46 2.58 -9.12
N GLY A 274 12.53 2.77 -10.07
CA GLY A 274 11.15 3.14 -9.74
C GLY A 274 10.48 2.10 -8.84
N LEU A 275 10.68 0.83 -9.15
CA LEU A 275 10.17 -0.28 -8.36
C LEU A 275 10.80 -0.33 -6.96
N ILE A 276 12.12 -0.09 -6.84
CA ILE A 276 12.80 -0.01 -5.55
C ILE A 276 12.28 1.17 -4.73
N LEU A 277 12.01 2.32 -5.34
CA LEU A 277 11.40 3.46 -4.65
C LEU A 277 9.99 3.11 -4.14
N ILE A 278 9.18 2.40 -4.92
CA ILE A 278 7.87 1.90 -4.47
C ILE A 278 8.05 0.95 -3.28
N LEU A 279 8.94 -0.03 -3.40
CA LEU A 279 9.25 -0.97 -2.31
C LEU A 279 9.72 -0.24 -1.04
N LEU A 280 10.44 0.88 -1.15
CA LEU A 280 10.98 1.61 0.00
C LEU A 280 9.98 2.61 0.61
N PHE A 281 9.19 3.31 -0.20
CA PHE A 281 8.34 4.41 0.24
C PHE A 281 6.86 4.05 0.32
N LEU A 282 6.40 3.10 -0.50
CA LEU A 282 5.02 2.59 -0.54
C LEU A 282 4.93 1.18 0.07
N ARG A 283 5.73 0.88 1.11
CA ARG A 283 5.79 -0.43 1.80
C ARG A 283 4.45 -1.03 2.25
N ARG A 284 3.40 -0.20 2.35
CA ARG A 284 2.05 -0.62 2.75
C ARG A 284 1.21 -1.10 1.56
N GLU A 285 1.54 -0.63 0.37
CA GLU A 285 0.92 -0.97 -0.91
C GLU A 285 1.90 -1.85 -1.73
N PHE A 286 2.80 -2.57 -1.06
CA PHE A 286 3.73 -3.49 -1.70
C PHE A 286 4.07 -4.55 -0.65
N ASP A 287 3.39 -5.68 -0.69
CA ASP A 287 3.47 -6.73 0.31
C ASP A 287 3.67 -8.15 -0.23
N ASP A 288 3.57 -8.36 -1.55
CA ASP A 288 3.80 -9.66 -2.18
C ASP A 288 4.47 -9.65 -3.59
N ILE A 289 4.48 -10.83 -4.24
CA ILE A 289 5.05 -11.05 -5.57
C ILE A 289 4.17 -10.49 -6.70
N VAL A 290 2.84 -10.53 -6.55
CA VAL A 290 1.91 -9.99 -7.55
C VAL A 290 2.07 -8.47 -7.65
N ASP A 291 2.17 -7.76 -6.52
CA ASP A 291 2.41 -6.31 -6.51
C ASP A 291 3.69 -5.97 -7.28
N GLY A 292 4.76 -6.74 -7.04
CA GLY A 292 6.03 -6.60 -7.75
C GLY A 292 5.89 -6.73 -9.26
N ILE A 293 5.12 -7.71 -9.73
CA ILE A 293 4.84 -7.92 -11.16
C ILE A 293 3.98 -6.79 -11.71
N VAL A 294 2.97 -6.34 -10.97
CA VAL A 294 2.01 -5.32 -11.40
C VAL A 294 2.69 -3.96 -11.49
N TYR A 295 3.36 -3.50 -10.43
CA TYR A 295 4.12 -2.25 -10.45
C TYR A 295 5.24 -2.28 -11.48
N GLY A 296 6.02 -3.36 -11.53
CA GLY A 296 7.07 -3.55 -12.54
C GLY A 296 6.51 -3.52 -13.96
N GLY A 297 5.36 -4.16 -14.19
CA GLY A 297 4.67 -4.17 -15.46
C GLY A 297 4.16 -2.80 -15.88
N PHE A 298 3.58 -2.02 -14.97
CA PHE A 298 3.13 -0.64 -15.27
C PHE A 298 4.31 0.29 -15.58
N ILE A 299 5.43 0.18 -14.85
CA ILE A 299 6.67 0.91 -15.16
C ILE A 299 7.16 0.52 -16.57
N ALA A 300 7.29 -0.77 -16.84
CA ALA A 300 7.74 -1.25 -18.15
C ALA A 300 6.83 -0.78 -19.29
N LEU A 301 5.52 -0.79 -19.07
CA LEU A 301 4.55 -0.40 -20.08
C LEU A 301 4.60 1.10 -20.37
N GLY A 302 4.79 1.92 -19.34
CA GLY A 302 5.02 3.36 -19.52
C GLY A 302 6.26 3.62 -20.38
N PHE A 303 7.37 2.96 -20.06
CA PHE A 303 8.61 3.06 -20.83
C PHE A 303 8.40 2.61 -22.29
N ALA A 304 7.85 1.41 -22.48
CA ALA A 304 7.60 0.83 -23.80
C ALA A 304 6.66 1.70 -24.64
N THR A 305 5.67 2.35 -24.01
CA THR A 305 4.76 3.27 -24.72
C THR A 305 5.54 4.40 -25.36
N VAL A 306 6.36 5.11 -24.57
CA VAL A 306 7.11 6.28 -25.06
C VAL A 306 8.22 5.87 -26.03
N GLU A 307 8.89 4.75 -25.77
CA GLU A 307 9.88 4.19 -26.70
C GLU A 307 9.25 3.86 -28.07
N ASN A 308 8.08 3.22 -28.06
CA ASN A 308 7.38 2.85 -29.29
C ASN A 308 6.95 4.05 -30.14
N ILE A 309 6.81 5.25 -29.56
CA ILE A 309 6.56 6.49 -30.33
C ILE A 309 7.70 6.71 -31.33
N LEU A 310 8.97 6.58 -30.90
CA LEU A 310 10.12 6.76 -31.77
C LEU A 310 10.19 5.67 -32.85
N TYR A 311 9.97 4.40 -32.48
CA TYR A 311 9.99 3.30 -33.46
C TYR A 311 8.89 3.44 -34.50
N TYR A 312 7.65 3.72 -34.08
CA TYR A 312 6.53 3.90 -34.99
C TYR A 312 6.69 5.14 -35.86
N GLY A 313 7.15 6.25 -35.29
CA GLY A 313 7.41 7.47 -36.03
C GLY A 313 8.50 7.31 -37.08
N ARG A 314 9.65 6.71 -36.72
CA ARG A 314 10.75 6.45 -37.66
C ARG A 314 10.35 5.50 -38.78
N SER A 315 9.57 4.47 -38.48
CA SER A 315 9.05 3.56 -39.51
C SER A 315 8.05 4.25 -40.44
N LEU A 316 7.20 5.15 -39.91
CA LEU A 316 6.29 5.94 -40.74
C LEU A 316 7.05 6.91 -41.67
N LEU A 317 8.13 7.52 -41.18
CA LEU A 317 8.99 8.41 -41.98
C LEU A 317 9.75 7.66 -43.07
N SER A 318 10.28 6.47 -42.77
CA SER A 318 11.15 5.74 -43.69
C SER A 318 10.40 4.95 -44.76
N GLY A 319 9.23 4.39 -44.42
CA GLY A 319 8.50 3.47 -45.30
C GLY A 319 6.98 3.66 -45.31
N GLY A 320 6.49 4.80 -44.81
CA GLY A 320 5.06 5.12 -44.81
C GLY A 320 4.22 4.19 -43.93
N LEU A 321 2.93 4.12 -44.23
CA LEU A 321 1.97 3.31 -43.46
C LEU A 321 2.31 1.81 -43.46
N GLY A 322 2.88 1.28 -44.54
CA GLY A 322 3.27 -0.13 -44.62
C GLY A 322 4.33 -0.50 -43.58
N ALA A 323 5.40 0.29 -43.50
CA ALA A 323 6.47 0.07 -42.51
C ALA A 323 5.98 0.29 -41.06
N LEU A 324 5.09 1.27 -40.85
CA LEU A 324 4.42 1.45 -39.57
C LEU A 324 3.63 0.21 -39.16
N ILE A 325 2.80 -0.36 -40.05
CA ILE A 325 2.00 -1.57 -39.76
C ILE A 325 2.91 -2.75 -39.41
N VAL A 326 3.98 -2.98 -40.16
CA VAL A 326 4.94 -4.07 -39.87
C VAL A 326 5.57 -3.86 -38.49
N THR A 327 6.03 -2.64 -38.19
CA THR A 327 6.64 -2.32 -36.90
C THR A 327 5.64 -2.44 -35.75
N PHE A 328 4.40 -2.02 -35.96
CA PHE A 328 3.31 -2.17 -35.01
C PHE A 328 3.00 -3.64 -34.72
N ILE A 329 2.98 -4.50 -35.73
CA ILE A 329 2.78 -5.94 -35.51
C ILE A 329 3.97 -6.51 -34.72
N LEU A 330 5.21 -6.22 -35.12
CA LEU A 330 6.39 -6.79 -34.47
C LEU A 330 6.55 -6.30 -33.02
N ARG A 331 6.39 -5.01 -32.77
CA ARG A 331 6.60 -4.40 -31.45
C ARG A 331 5.35 -4.36 -30.59
N GLY A 332 4.22 -4.02 -31.18
CA GLY A 332 2.95 -3.83 -30.49
C GLY A 332 2.11 -5.10 -30.31
N ILE A 333 2.33 -6.17 -31.10
CA ILE A 333 1.53 -7.40 -31.03
C ILE A 333 2.39 -8.64 -30.77
N LEU A 334 3.50 -8.80 -31.47
CA LEU A 334 4.36 -9.98 -31.35
C LEU A 334 5.24 -9.90 -30.08
N SER A 335 5.80 -8.73 -29.77
CA SER A 335 6.68 -8.55 -28.59
C SER A 335 6.18 -7.63 -27.46
N PRO A 336 4.87 -7.45 -27.26
CA PRO A 336 4.35 -6.43 -26.37
C PRO A 336 4.71 -6.70 -24.90
N PHE A 337 4.90 -7.97 -24.56
CA PHE A 337 5.20 -8.39 -23.21
C PHE A 337 6.69 -8.36 -22.90
N ALA A 338 7.58 -8.18 -23.88
CA ALA A 338 9.03 -8.26 -23.65
C ALA A 338 9.46 -7.32 -22.52
N HIS A 339 9.16 -6.02 -22.62
CA HIS A 339 9.48 -5.08 -21.54
C HIS A 339 8.80 -5.43 -20.21
N VAL A 340 7.53 -5.84 -20.26
CA VAL A 340 6.75 -6.19 -19.07
C VAL A 340 7.36 -7.40 -18.37
N THR A 341 7.73 -8.45 -19.09
CA THR A 341 8.33 -9.67 -18.54
C THR A 341 9.73 -9.39 -17.98
N PHE A 342 10.55 -8.58 -18.67
CA PHE A 342 11.90 -8.24 -18.21
C PHE A 342 11.83 -7.51 -16.87
N THR A 343 11.14 -6.36 -16.80
CA THR A 343 11.07 -5.59 -15.55
C THR A 343 10.30 -6.34 -14.46
N ALA A 344 9.34 -7.22 -14.82
CA ALA A 344 8.69 -8.10 -13.85
C ALA A 344 9.66 -9.06 -13.17
N MET A 345 10.82 -9.41 -13.74
CA MET A 345 11.83 -10.21 -13.03
C MET A 345 12.38 -9.46 -11.81
N THR A 346 12.69 -8.16 -11.96
CA THR A 346 13.02 -7.26 -10.84
C THR A 346 11.84 -7.16 -9.87
N GLY A 347 10.61 -7.08 -10.40
CA GLY A 347 9.33 -7.18 -9.69
C GLY A 347 9.26 -8.36 -8.72
N ILE A 348 9.42 -9.56 -9.28
CA ILE A 348 9.40 -10.83 -8.55
C ILE A 348 10.49 -10.86 -7.49
N GLY A 349 11.71 -10.40 -7.82
CA GLY A 349 12.79 -10.27 -6.86
C GLY A 349 12.44 -9.38 -5.65
N CYS A 350 11.80 -8.23 -5.91
CA CYS A 350 11.31 -7.33 -4.87
C CYS A 350 10.18 -7.96 -4.03
N GLY A 351 9.25 -8.68 -4.66
CA GLY A 351 8.20 -9.41 -3.95
C GLY A 351 8.73 -10.53 -3.06
N ILE A 352 9.68 -11.32 -3.55
CA ILE A 352 10.36 -12.36 -2.75
C ILE A 352 11.11 -11.73 -1.57
N ALA A 353 11.78 -10.60 -1.78
CA ALA A 353 12.42 -9.85 -0.70
C ALA A 353 11.39 -9.41 0.35
N ARG A 354 10.21 -8.97 -0.09
CA ARG A 354 9.14 -8.50 0.78
C ARG A 354 8.53 -9.61 1.63
N GLU A 355 8.35 -10.80 1.06
CA GLU A 355 7.84 -11.99 1.76
C GLU A 355 8.90 -12.63 2.69
N SER A 356 10.20 -12.36 2.51
CA SER A 356 11.27 -13.02 3.25
C SER A 356 11.64 -12.33 4.57
N HIS A 357 12.04 -13.14 5.56
CA HIS A 357 12.63 -12.68 6.82
C HIS A 357 14.17 -12.64 6.79
N SER A 358 14.80 -13.25 5.78
CA SER A 358 16.25 -13.30 5.67
C SER A 358 16.80 -12.01 5.07
N ALA A 359 17.74 -11.38 5.77
CA ALA A 359 18.43 -10.19 5.27
C ALA A 359 19.16 -10.46 3.95
N ALA A 360 19.73 -11.66 3.77
CA ALA A 360 20.38 -12.06 2.54
C ALA A 360 19.39 -12.12 1.37
N VAL A 361 18.22 -12.73 1.56
CA VAL A 361 17.18 -12.82 0.51
C VAL A 361 16.65 -11.44 0.16
N ARG A 362 16.47 -10.56 1.16
CA ARG A 362 16.02 -9.18 0.95
C ARG A 362 16.94 -8.36 0.04
N PHE A 363 18.23 -8.70 0.00
CA PHE A 363 19.21 -8.04 -0.86
C PHE A 363 19.43 -8.80 -2.19
N LEU A 364 19.58 -10.13 -2.12
CA LEU A 364 19.93 -10.95 -3.27
C LEU A 364 18.77 -11.16 -4.24
N ALA A 365 17.53 -11.23 -3.76
CA ALA A 365 16.38 -11.48 -4.64
C ALA A 365 16.10 -10.31 -5.62
N PRO A 366 16.07 -9.04 -5.20
CA PRO A 366 15.91 -7.92 -6.13
C PRO A 366 17.08 -7.81 -7.12
N LEU A 367 18.31 -8.05 -6.64
CA LEU A 367 19.51 -8.05 -7.48
C LEU A 367 19.47 -9.18 -8.52
N GLY A 368 19.09 -10.39 -8.13
CA GLY A 368 18.93 -11.53 -9.03
C GLY A 368 17.83 -11.28 -10.07
N GLY A 369 16.71 -10.68 -9.65
CA GLY A 369 15.64 -10.25 -10.54
C GLY A 369 16.13 -9.23 -11.58
N TYR A 370 16.89 -8.23 -11.15
CA TYR A 370 17.51 -7.23 -12.05
C TYR A 370 18.48 -7.85 -13.05
N ILE A 371 19.39 -8.72 -12.58
CA ILE A 371 20.35 -9.41 -13.47
C ILE A 371 19.60 -10.24 -14.53
N LEU A 372 18.54 -10.94 -14.12
CA LEU A 372 17.73 -11.71 -15.05
C LEU A 372 16.97 -10.81 -16.04
N ALA A 373 16.41 -9.69 -15.59
CA ALA A 373 15.77 -8.69 -16.44
C ALA A 373 16.72 -8.20 -17.53
N VAL A 374 17.94 -7.80 -17.14
CA VAL A 374 18.99 -7.35 -18.05
C VAL A 374 19.36 -8.46 -19.03
N ALA A 375 19.60 -9.69 -18.55
CA ALA A 375 20.00 -10.80 -19.41
C ALA A 375 18.94 -11.12 -20.47
N LEU A 376 17.66 -11.15 -20.11
CA LEU A 376 16.57 -11.38 -21.06
C LEU A 376 16.48 -10.26 -22.09
N HIS A 377 16.62 -9.01 -21.65
CA HIS A 377 16.60 -7.85 -22.54
C HIS A 377 17.83 -7.82 -23.48
N MET A 378 19.01 -8.24 -23.00
CA MET A 378 20.19 -8.44 -23.85
C MET A 378 19.95 -9.51 -24.91
N VAL A 379 19.32 -10.63 -24.55
CA VAL A 379 18.96 -11.69 -25.52
C VAL A 379 18.00 -11.13 -26.57
N TRP A 380 16.99 -10.37 -26.17
CA TRP A 380 16.04 -9.71 -27.07
C TRP A 380 16.75 -8.78 -28.08
N ASN A 381 17.54 -7.84 -27.58
CA ASN A 381 18.26 -6.88 -28.44
C ASN A 381 19.32 -7.59 -29.29
N GLY A 382 20.00 -8.59 -28.73
CA GLY A 382 20.96 -9.43 -29.45
C GLY A 382 20.30 -10.15 -30.62
N MET A 383 19.10 -10.72 -30.44
CA MET A 383 18.35 -11.33 -31.54
C MET A 383 18.00 -10.31 -32.62
N ALA A 384 17.54 -9.12 -32.23
CA ALA A 384 17.17 -8.07 -33.19
C ALA A 384 18.37 -7.55 -34.00
N VAL A 385 19.53 -7.38 -33.37
CA VAL A 385 20.75 -6.82 -33.99
C VAL A 385 21.54 -7.88 -34.77
N LEU A 386 21.69 -9.09 -34.22
CA LEU A 386 22.60 -10.10 -34.75
C LEU A 386 21.93 -11.06 -35.74
N LEU A 387 20.63 -11.35 -35.60
CA LEU A 387 19.95 -12.34 -36.45
C LEU A 387 19.27 -11.74 -37.67
N GLY A 388 19.04 -10.42 -37.72
CA GLY A 388 18.44 -9.73 -38.86
C GLY A 388 17.17 -10.42 -39.38
N GLY A 389 17.18 -10.89 -40.63
CA GLY A 389 16.05 -11.59 -41.25
C GLY A 389 15.63 -12.90 -40.57
N SER A 390 16.50 -13.49 -39.75
CA SER A 390 16.21 -14.70 -38.96
C SER A 390 15.66 -14.42 -37.57
N PHE A 391 15.34 -13.16 -37.24
CA PHE A 391 14.77 -12.74 -35.96
C PHE A 391 13.58 -13.62 -35.52
N LEU A 392 12.66 -13.96 -36.43
CA LEU A 392 11.47 -14.76 -36.11
C LEU A 392 11.81 -16.19 -35.64
N ILE A 393 12.93 -16.75 -36.09
CA ILE A 393 13.41 -18.07 -35.64
C ILE A 393 13.90 -17.96 -34.20
N GLY A 394 14.74 -16.96 -33.90
CA GLY A 394 15.19 -16.69 -32.53
C GLY A 394 14.02 -16.42 -31.58
N TYR A 395 13.08 -15.58 -32.02
CA TYR A 395 11.84 -15.31 -31.31
C TYR A 395 11.06 -16.59 -30.97
N ALA A 396 10.87 -17.49 -31.94
CA ALA A 396 10.15 -18.75 -31.73
C ALA A 396 10.88 -19.73 -30.79
N LEU A 397 12.21 -19.73 -30.79
CA LEU A 397 13.02 -20.67 -30.02
C LEU A 397 13.28 -20.20 -28.57
N PHE A 398 13.37 -18.90 -28.34
CA PHE A 398 13.73 -18.34 -27.04
C PHE A 398 12.56 -17.61 -26.38
N GLU A 399 11.97 -16.62 -27.08
CA GLU A 399 10.94 -15.77 -26.48
C GLU A 399 9.65 -16.54 -26.22
N VAL A 400 9.16 -17.31 -27.20
CA VAL A 400 7.90 -18.04 -27.04
C VAL A 400 7.94 -19.04 -25.88
N PRO A 401 8.96 -19.91 -25.72
CA PRO A 401 9.06 -20.79 -24.56
C PRO A 401 9.18 -20.03 -23.24
N PHE A 402 9.99 -18.97 -23.19
CA PHE A 402 10.12 -18.15 -22.00
C PHE A 402 8.78 -17.50 -21.61
N PHE A 403 8.07 -16.95 -22.58
CA PHE A 403 6.76 -16.34 -22.35
C PHE A 403 5.73 -17.36 -21.85
N LEU A 404 5.69 -18.57 -22.41
CA LEU A 404 4.82 -19.64 -21.92
C LEU A 404 5.15 -20.03 -20.48
N LEU A 405 6.44 -20.11 -20.12
CA LEU A 405 6.88 -20.36 -18.75
C LEU A 405 6.44 -19.23 -17.82
N PHE A 406 6.61 -17.97 -18.24
CA PHE A 406 6.19 -16.80 -17.49
C PHE A 406 4.67 -16.78 -17.26
N ILE A 407 3.87 -17.04 -18.29
CA ILE A 407 2.40 -17.15 -18.17
C ILE A 407 2.01 -18.30 -17.23
N GLY A 408 2.68 -19.45 -17.33
CA GLY A 408 2.52 -20.55 -16.40
C GLY A 408 2.79 -20.15 -14.94
N PHE A 409 3.84 -19.35 -14.72
CA PHE A 409 4.17 -18.77 -13.42
C PHE A 409 3.10 -17.79 -12.93
N LEU A 410 2.61 -16.88 -13.78
CA LEU A 410 1.52 -15.96 -13.42
C LEU A 410 0.24 -16.72 -13.01
N ILE A 411 -0.11 -17.78 -13.75
CA ILE A 411 -1.24 -18.65 -13.41
C ILE A 411 -0.99 -19.37 -12.08
N TYR A 412 0.25 -19.81 -11.82
CA TYR A 412 0.61 -20.44 -10.55
C TYR A 412 0.43 -19.47 -9.37
N VAL A 413 0.94 -18.24 -9.46
CA VAL A 413 0.82 -17.23 -8.40
C VAL A 413 -0.65 -16.85 -8.19
N ALA A 414 -1.42 -16.59 -9.25
CA ALA A 414 -2.85 -16.32 -9.15
C ALA A 414 -3.65 -17.46 -8.49
N ARG A 415 -3.26 -18.71 -8.75
CA ARG A 415 -3.86 -19.89 -8.10
C ARG A 415 -3.45 -20.02 -6.64
N ARG A 416 -2.25 -19.61 -6.26
CA ARG A 416 -1.78 -19.58 -4.86
C ARG A 416 -2.65 -18.64 -4.04
N GLU A 417 -2.88 -17.41 -4.50
CA GLU A 417 -3.75 -16.43 -3.82
C GLU A 417 -5.18 -16.94 -3.66
N SER A 418 -5.75 -17.52 -4.72
CA SER A 418 -7.09 -18.12 -4.69
C SER A 418 -7.21 -19.21 -3.60
N ARG A 419 -6.16 -20.04 -3.43
CA ARG A 419 -6.12 -21.05 -2.36
C ARG A 419 -6.04 -20.41 -0.98
N ILE A 420 -5.17 -19.42 -0.80
CA ILE A 420 -5.02 -18.68 0.46
C ILE A 420 -6.36 -18.07 0.87
N LEU A 421 -7.04 -17.37 -0.05
CA LEU A 421 -8.36 -16.81 0.22
C LEU A 421 -9.38 -17.88 0.61
N LYS A 422 -9.38 -19.03 -0.07
CA LYS A 422 -10.28 -20.14 0.24
C LYS A 422 -10.05 -20.70 1.64
N GLU A 423 -8.79 -20.86 2.04
CA GLU A 423 -8.40 -21.33 3.37
C GLU A 423 -8.78 -20.32 4.44
N MET A 424 -8.42 -19.04 4.28
CA MET A 424 -8.68 -18.00 5.27
C MET A 424 -10.17 -17.72 5.47
N LEU A 425 -10.97 -17.76 4.40
CA LEU A 425 -12.41 -17.48 4.46
C LEU A 425 -13.24 -18.69 4.91
N SER A 426 -12.65 -19.87 5.05
CA SER A 426 -13.36 -21.08 5.50
C SER A 426 -14.01 -20.89 6.88
N VAL A 427 -13.37 -20.11 7.76
CA VAL A 427 -13.89 -19.76 9.08
C VAL A 427 -15.17 -18.92 9.00
N GLU A 428 -15.24 -17.99 8.03
CA GLU A 428 -16.43 -17.14 7.84
C GLU A 428 -17.60 -17.92 7.23
N VAL A 429 -17.31 -18.93 6.42
CA VAL A 429 -18.32 -19.89 5.94
C VAL A 429 -18.84 -20.72 7.11
N ALA A 430 -17.97 -21.21 7.99
CA ALA A 430 -18.37 -21.95 9.18
C ALA A 430 -19.22 -21.11 10.15
N ARG A 431 -18.99 -19.79 10.22
CA ARG A 431 -19.81 -18.83 10.98
C ARG A 431 -21.13 -18.45 10.31
N GLY A 432 -21.34 -18.87 9.05
CA GLY A 432 -22.53 -18.52 8.27
C GLY A 432 -22.58 -17.08 7.76
N LEU A 433 -21.49 -16.31 7.90
CA LEU A 433 -21.42 -14.93 7.40
C LEU A 433 -21.24 -14.85 5.88
N ILE A 434 -20.67 -15.90 5.28
CA ILE A 434 -20.48 -16.04 3.83
C ILE A 434 -21.01 -17.41 3.40
N THR A 435 -21.76 -17.47 2.29
CA THR A 435 -22.25 -18.76 1.78
C THR A 435 -21.15 -19.52 1.02
N PRO A 436 -21.20 -20.86 0.93
CA PRO A 436 -20.26 -21.64 0.12
C PRO A 436 -20.22 -21.21 -1.36
N GLU A 437 -21.37 -20.79 -1.90
CA GLU A 437 -21.47 -20.26 -3.26
C GLU A 437 -20.76 -18.92 -3.41
N GLN A 438 -20.95 -17.99 -2.46
CA GLN A 438 -20.23 -16.71 -2.44
C GLN A 438 -18.72 -16.92 -2.36
N LEU A 439 -18.26 -17.88 -1.54
CA LEU A 439 -16.83 -18.22 -1.48
C LEU A 439 -16.31 -18.76 -2.82
N ALA A 440 -17.07 -19.61 -3.50
CA ALA A 440 -16.72 -20.13 -4.82
C ALA A 440 -16.65 -19.02 -5.89
N ILE A 441 -17.50 -18.00 -5.80
CA ILE A 441 -17.45 -16.82 -6.68
C ILE A 441 -16.22 -15.98 -6.37
N VAL A 442 -16.01 -15.62 -5.09
CA VAL A 442 -14.92 -14.74 -4.64
C VAL A 442 -13.56 -15.31 -5.05
N THR A 443 -13.37 -16.62 -4.92
CA THR A 443 -12.08 -17.31 -5.18
C THR A 443 -11.87 -17.69 -6.63
N SER A 444 -12.91 -17.69 -7.48
CA SER A 444 -12.79 -18.02 -8.90
C SER A 444 -12.43 -16.80 -9.74
N ALA A 445 -11.35 -16.90 -10.53
CA ALA A 445 -10.92 -15.79 -11.38
C ALA A 445 -12.00 -15.35 -12.40
N ILE A 446 -12.65 -16.30 -13.06
CA ILE A 446 -13.68 -16.01 -14.08
C ILE A 446 -14.98 -15.55 -13.43
N ARG A 447 -15.50 -16.30 -12.44
CA ARG A 447 -16.80 -15.97 -11.83
C ARG A 447 -16.75 -14.63 -11.12
N ARG A 448 -15.67 -14.33 -10.40
CA ARG A 448 -15.44 -13.02 -9.77
C ARG A 448 -15.54 -11.87 -10.77
N THR A 449 -14.94 -12.02 -11.95
CA THR A 449 -14.89 -10.96 -12.97
C THR A 449 -16.27 -10.70 -13.57
N LEU A 450 -17.06 -11.76 -13.80
CA LEU A 450 -18.36 -11.65 -14.47
C LEU A 450 -19.52 -11.36 -13.51
N TRP A 451 -19.42 -11.74 -12.24
CA TRP A 451 -20.52 -11.66 -11.27
C TRP A 451 -21.06 -10.24 -11.03
N PRO A 452 -20.24 -9.16 -10.99
CA PRO A 452 -20.74 -7.79 -10.89
C PRO A 452 -21.71 -7.41 -12.02
N LEU A 453 -21.55 -7.99 -13.22
CA LEU A 453 -22.39 -7.68 -14.39
C LEU A 453 -23.80 -8.32 -14.31
N GLN A 454 -23.99 -9.30 -13.44
CA GLN A 454 -25.25 -10.06 -13.33
C GLN A 454 -26.21 -9.49 -12.26
N GLY A 455 -26.07 -8.21 -11.91
CA GLY A 455 -26.88 -7.57 -10.86
C GLY A 455 -26.42 -6.14 -10.57
N ASN A 456 -26.57 -5.69 -9.32
CA ASN A 456 -26.08 -4.37 -8.91
C ASN A 456 -24.54 -4.39 -8.87
N PHE A 457 -23.94 -3.80 -9.90
CA PHE A 457 -22.50 -3.74 -10.10
C PHE A 457 -21.76 -3.15 -8.90
N ALA A 458 -22.24 -2.04 -8.36
CA ALA A 458 -21.60 -1.35 -7.23
C ALA A 458 -21.63 -2.22 -5.96
N ALA A 459 -22.79 -2.78 -5.63
CA ALA A 459 -22.95 -3.62 -4.44
C ALA A 459 -22.11 -4.90 -4.52
N ARG A 460 -22.10 -5.57 -5.67
CA ARG A 460 -21.32 -6.81 -5.87
C ARG A 460 -19.81 -6.55 -5.90
N SER A 461 -19.38 -5.46 -6.53
CA SER A 461 -17.97 -5.06 -6.53
C SER A 461 -17.49 -4.72 -5.11
N ALA A 462 -18.30 -3.98 -4.34
CA ALA A 462 -18.02 -3.68 -2.94
C ALA A 462 -17.95 -4.94 -2.08
N PHE A 463 -18.87 -5.90 -2.28
CA PHE A 463 -18.82 -7.20 -1.61
C PHE A 463 -17.54 -7.96 -1.92
N LEU A 464 -17.19 -8.13 -3.19
CA LEU A 464 -15.98 -8.85 -3.61
C LEU A 464 -14.73 -8.22 -3.00
N LYS A 465 -14.61 -6.88 -3.04
CA LYS A 465 -13.49 -6.16 -2.44
C LYS A 465 -13.41 -6.38 -0.93
N SER A 466 -14.54 -6.28 -0.23
CA SER A 466 -14.60 -6.40 1.23
C SER A 466 -14.23 -7.80 1.71
N VAL A 467 -14.77 -8.84 1.05
CA VAL A 467 -14.50 -10.24 1.41
C VAL A 467 -13.05 -10.63 1.10
N SER A 468 -12.50 -10.16 -0.03
CA SER A 468 -11.09 -10.46 -0.36
C SER A 468 -10.15 -9.80 0.64
N LYS A 469 -10.39 -8.52 0.96
CA LYS A 469 -9.63 -7.80 1.97
C LYS A 469 -9.71 -8.45 3.34
N LEU A 470 -10.86 -9.00 3.72
CA LEU A 470 -11.01 -9.78 4.97
C LEU A 470 -10.12 -11.04 4.95
N GLY A 471 -10.19 -11.83 3.88
CA GLY A 471 -9.38 -13.04 3.74
C GLY A 471 -7.88 -12.78 3.76
N LEU A 472 -7.42 -11.75 3.04
CA LEU A 472 -6.02 -11.34 3.04
C LEU A 472 -5.58 -10.75 4.38
N SER A 473 -6.46 -10.03 5.09
CA SER A 473 -6.17 -9.56 6.44
C SER A 473 -5.92 -10.70 7.41
N TYR A 474 -6.69 -11.79 7.34
CA TYR A 474 -6.44 -13.00 8.13
C TYR A 474 -5.10 -13.64 7.79
N TRP A 475 -4.78 -13.74 6.50
CA TRP A 475 -3.49 -14.25 6.06
C TRP A 475 -2.32 -13.40 6.59
N HIS A 476 -2.42 -12.07 6.52
CA HIS A 476 -1.41 -11.16 7.05
C HIS A 476 -1.21 -11.29 8.56
N VAL A 477 -2.30 -11.42 9.32
CA VAL A 477 -2.22 -11.65 10.77
C VAL A 477 -1.55 -13.00 11.06
N GLN A 478 -1.92 -14.07 10.35
CA GLN A 478 -1.32 -15.38 10.54
C GLN A 478 0.19 -15.36 10.22
N ARG A 479 0.58 -14.69 9.13
CA ARG A 479 1.98 -14.52 8.73
C ARG A 479 2.79 -13.73 9.77
N ALA A 480 2.21 -12.65 10.30
CA ALA A 480 2.82 -11.85 11.35
C ALA A 480 3.01 -12.63 12.65
N MET A 481 2.00 -13.42 13.05
CA MET A 481 2.09 -14.28 14.24
C MET A 481 3.17 -15.36 14.09
N ALA A 482 3.26 -15.99 12.92
CA ALA A 482 4.29 -16.99 12.62
C ALA A 482 5.72 -16.40 12.65
N ALA A 483 5.87 -15.12 12.32
CA ALA A 483 7.14 -14.42 12.31
C ALA A 483 7.65 -13.96 13.69
N GLN A 484 6.88 -14.15 14.78
CA GLN A 484 7.20 -13.73 16.15
C GLN A 484 7.63 -12.25 16.30
N SER A 485 7.30 -11.37 15.35
CA SER A 485 7.77 -9.97 15.32
C SER A 485 6.62 -8.98 15.12
N GLU A 486 6.60 -7.95 15.98
CA GLU A 486 5.75 -6.76 15.98
C GLU A 486 5.32 -6.26 14.59
N THR A 487 4.04 -6.39 14.24
CA THR A 487 3.45 -5.60 13.15
C THR A 487 2.35 -4.70 13.68
N ARG A 488 2.59 -3.37 13.56
CA ARG A 488 1.64 -2.27 13.79
C ARG A 488 0.54 -2.24 12.71
N SER A 489 -0.22 -3.31 12.55
CA SER A 489 -1.34 -3.44 11.58
C SER A 489 -2.66 -3.77 12.27
N LEU A 490 -2.95 -3.10 13.39
CA LEU A 490 -4.30 -2.92 13.92
C LEU A 490 -4.49 -1.40 14.04
N PRO A 491 -5.39 -0.76 13.26
CA PRO A 491 -6.82 -1.06 13.30
C PRO A 491 -7.56 -0.84 11.96
N GLN A 492 -7.90 -1.90 11.21
CA GLN A 492 -8.94 -1.81 10.18
C GLN A 492 -9.74 -3.13 10.11
N ILE A 493 -10.45 -3.44 11.18
CA ILE A 493 -11.69 -4.21 11.05
C ILE A 493 -12.79 -3.16 10.96
N PRO A 494 -13.45 -2.96 9.80
CA PRO A 494 -14.70 -2.22 9.78
C PRO A 494 -15.65 -2.92 10.74
N ARG A 495 -16.04 -2.24 11.82
CA ARG A 495 -17.11 -2.74 12.69
C ARG A 495 -18.36 -2.86 11.83
N LEU A 496 -18.69 -4.07 11.41
CA LEU A 496 -20.02 -4.41 10.93
C LEU A 496 -20.91 -4.47 12.17
N GLN A 497 -21.63 -3.38 12.42
CA GLN A 497 -22.87 -3.36 13.19
C GLN A 497 -23.94 -2.71 12.35
#